data_AF-A0A7R9WFZ6-F1
#
_entry.id   AF-A0A7R9WFZ6-F1
#
_cell.length_a   1.000
_cell.length_b   1.000
_cell.length_c   1.000
_cell.angle_alpha   90.00
_cell.angle_beta   90.00
_cell.angle_gamma   90.00
#
_symmetry.space_group_name_H-M   'P 1'
#
loop_
_entity.id
_entity.type
_entity.pdbx_description
1 polymer ?
#
loop_
_entity_poly.entity_id
_entity_poly.type
_entity_poly.pdbx_seq_one_letter_code
_entity_poly.pdbx_strand_id
1 'polypeptide(L)'
;EQFEKRKVAVQATWKAVEDSLNVKATKLFYQHLFDSHPEVVTMFENANMDAQAEKLYKTVGIAVKYLDDVEGLIPVLQEMGEKHAKEFGCKREHYTAVGDAL
;
A
#
# COMPACT_ATOMS: atom_id res chain seq x y z
N GLU A 1 -23.15 -8.04 4.96
CA GLU A 1 -23.34 -6.85 5.83
C GLU A 1 -22.04 -6.24 6.34
N GLN A 2 -21.14 -7.01 6.99
CA GLN A 2 -19.87 -6.47 7.52
C GLN A 2 -18.89 -5.95 6.44
N PHE A 3 -18.78 -6.66 5.31
CA PHE A 3 -17.94 -6.24 4.18
C PHE A 3 -18.36 -4.86 3.66
N GLU A 4 -19.64 -4.66 3.37
CA GLU A 4 -20.16 -3.38 2.90
C GLU A 4 -19.88 -2.23 3.87
N LYS A 5 -20.08 -2.45 5.18
CA LYS A 5 -19.75 -1.44 6.20
C LYS A 5 -18.26 -1.07 6.17
N ARG A 6 -17.37 -2.06 6.05
CA ARG A 6 -15.92 -1.85 5.98
C ARG A 6 -15.52 -1.16 4.68
N LYS A 7 -16.09 -1.55 3.55
CA LYS A 7 -15.85 -0.94 2.24
C LYS A 7 -16.17 0.56 2.28
N VAL A 8 -17.37 0.91 2.74
CA VAL A 8 -17.80 2.31 2.86
C VAL A 8 -16.87 3.10 3.76
N ALA A 9 -16.50 2.54 4.92
CA ALA A 9 -15.56 3.18 5.83
C ALA A 9 -14.20 3.44 5.17
N VAL A 10 -13.61 2.43 4.52
CA VAL A 10 -12.32 2.53 3.84
C VAL A 10 -12.36 3.58 2.73
N GLN A 11 -13.39 3.57 1.88
CA GLN A 11 -13.56 4.55 0.81
C GLN A 11 -13.72 5.98 1.35
N ALA A 12 -14.53 6.16 2.39
CA ALA A 12 -14.74 7.46 3.01
C ALA A 12 -13.47 8.00 3.68
N THR A 13 -12.73 7.17 4.40
CA THR A 13 -11.49 7.60 5.07
C THR A 13 -10.36 7.84 4.07
N TRP A 14 -10.31 7.08 2.97
CA TRP A 14 -9.34 7.34 1.90
C TRP A 14 -9.60 8.70 1.25
N LYS A 15 -10.86 9.08 1.03
CA LYS A 15 -11.20 10.41 0.51
C LYS A 15 -10.65 11.55 1.38
N ALA A 16 -10.68 11.39 2.70
CA ALA A 16 -10.08 12.35 3.62
C ALA A 16 -8.55 12.45 3.45
N VAL A 17 -7.86 11.34 3.15
CA VAL A 17 -6.44 11.34 2.81
C VAL A 17 -6.19 12.10 1.51
N GLU A 18 -6.98 11.84 0.46
CA GLU A 18 -6.86 12.52 -0.84
C GLU A 18 -7.03 14.04 -0.72
N ASP A 19 -8.00 14.48 0.09
CA ASP A 19 -8.34 15.90 0.28
C ASP A 19 -7.35 16.66 1.18
N SER A 20 -6.51 15.95 1.93
CA SER A 20 -5.59 16.57 2.90
C SER A 20 -4.12 16.30 2.58
N LEU A 21 -3.65 15.08 2.85
CA LEU A 21 -2.23 14.71 2.80
C LEU A 21 -1.81 14.26 1.39
N ASN A 22 -2.70 13.64 0.62
CA ASN A 22 -2.40 13.10 -0.71
C ASN A 22 -1.12 12.22 -0.65
N VAL A 23 -0.19 12.33 -1.61
CA VAL A 23 1.10 11.63 -1.62
C VAL A 23 1.94 11.87 -0.34
N LYS A 24 1.72 12.95 0.42
CA LYS A 24 2.42 13.15 1.71
C LYS A 24 2.10 12.03 2.71
N ALA A 25 0.91 11.43 2.66
CA ALA A 25 0.55 10.32 3.52
C ALA A 25 1.48 9.12 3.31
N THR A 26 1.79 8.77 2.07
CA THR A 26 2.69 7.65 1.78
C THR A 26 4.15 7.98 2.04
N LYS A 27 4.55 9.26 2.00
CA LYS A 27 5.86 9.68 2.50
C LYS A 27 5.99 9.48 4.01
N LEU A 28 4.96 9.87 4.78
CA LEU A 28 4.91 9.64 6.23
C LEU A 28 4.92 8.14 6.55
N PHE A 29 4.19 7.33 5.78
CA PHE A 29 4.23 5.87 5.88
C PHE A 29 5.65 5.33 5.72
N TYR A 30 6.39 5.71 4.68
CA TYR A 30 7.76 5.22 4.49
C TYR A 30 8.71 5.68 5.58
N GLN A 31 8.55 6.91 6.08
CA GLN A 31 9.31 7.39 7.25
C GLN A 31 9.05 6.47 8.45
N HIS A 32 7.77 6.23 8.77
CA HIS A 32 7.41 5.40 9.92
C HIS A 32 7.84 3.93 9.77
N LEU A 33 7.73 3.38 8.56
CA LEU A 33 8.18 2.03 8.22
C LEU A 33 9.68 1.88 8.46
N PHE A 34 10.49 2.80 7.95
CA PHE A 34 11.94 2.69 8.08
C PHE A 34 12.45 2.99 9.49
N ASP A 35 11.74 3.83 10.24
CA ASP A 35 12.04 4.09 11.65
C ASP A 35 11.73 2.86 12.54
N SER A 36 10.62 2.16 12.26
CA SER A 36 10.14 1.04 13.09
C SER A 36 10.70 -0.32 12.64
N HIS A 37 11.01 -0.46 11.35
CA HIS A 37 11.47 -1.69 10.70
C HIS A 37 12.70 -1.41 9.81
N PRO A 38 13.85 -1.02 10.39
CA PRO A 38 15.04 -0.68 9.62
C PRO A 38 15.55 -1.85 8.75
N GLU A 39 15.20 -3.09 9.07
CA GLU A 39 15.54 -4.28 8.28
C GLU A 39 14.99 -4.24 6.85
N VAL A 40 13.87 -3.55 6.61
CA VAL A 40 13.26 -3.48 5.27
C VAL A 40 13.85 -2.38 4.39
N VAL A 41 14.66 -1.47 4.95
CA VAL A 41 15.28 -0.35 4.20
C VAL A 41 16.10 -0.87 3.03
N THR A 42 16.82 -1.98 3.22
CA THR A 42 17.68 -2.58 2.20
C THR A 42 16.92 -3.00 0.93
N MET A 43 15.62 -3.29 1.06
CA MET A 43 14.75 -3.63 -0.06
C MET A 43 14.42 -2.43 -0.97
N PHE A 44 14.67 -1.21 -0.51
CA PHE A 44 14.37 0.03 -1.22
C PHE A 44 15.62 0.84 -1.61
N GLU A 45 16.83 0.30 -1.43
CA GLU A 45 18.10 1.03 -1.68
C GLU A 45 18.23 1.61 -3.09
N ASN A 46 17.66 0.93 -4.08
CA ASN A 46 17.71 1.36 -5.49
C ASN A 46 16.45 2.12 -5.93
N ALA A 47 15.52 2.39 -5.02
CA ALA A 47 14.27 3.06 -5.33
C ALA A 47 14.42 4.59 -5.23
N ASN A 48 13.84 5.31 -6.19
CA ASN A 48 13.53 6.72 -5.98
C ASN A 48 12.34 6.81 -5.04
N MET A 49 12.57 7.22 -3.79
CA MET A 49 11.54 7.21 -2.75
C MET A 49 10.38 8.17 -2.99
N ASP A 50 10.58 9.27 -3.72
CA ASP A 50 9.48 10.16 -4.10
C ASP A 50 8.56 9.48 -5.12
N ALA A 51 9.13 8.87 -6.14
CA ALA A 51 8.37 8.10 -7.13
C ALA A 51 7.70 6.87 -6.51
N GLN A 52 8.37 6.23 -5.54
CA GLN A 52 7.83 5.07 -4.83
C GLN A 52 6.66 5.45 -3.91
N ALA A 53 6.72 6.60 -3.23
CA ALA A 53 5.61 7.13 -2.46
C ALA A 53 4.40 7.45 -3.35
N GLU A 54 4.63 8.06 -4.50
CA GLU A 54 3.56 8.34 -5.48
C GLU A 54 2.94 7.05 -6.03
N LYS A 55 3.77 6.05 -6.35
CA LYS A 55 3.33 4.74 -6.82
C LYS A 55 2.45 4.06 -5.76
N LEU A 56 2.89 4.02 -4.51
CA LEU A 56 2.10 3.43 -3.42
C LEU A 56 0.75 4.14 -3.25
N TYR A 57 0.75 5.48 -3.24
CA TYR A 57 -0.47 6.27 -3.07
C TYR A 57 -1.49 5.95 -4.17
N LYS A 58 -1.05 5.95 -5.43
CA LYS A 58 -1.91 5.61 -6.57
C LYS A 58 -2.43 4.18 -6.49
N THR A 59 -1.56 3.22 -6.18
CA THR A 59 -1.93 1.80 -6.08
C THR A 59 -2.96 1.55 -4.98
N VAL A 60 -2.79 2.14 -3.79
CA VAL A 60 -3.77 2.03 -2.70
C VAL A 60 -5.10 2.68 -3.12
N GLY A 61 -5.06 3.87 -3.72
CA GLY A 61 -6.28 4.53 -4.21
C GLY A 61 -7.04 3.71 -5.25
N ILE A 62 -6.33 3.05 -6.18
CA ILE A 62 -6.92 2.11 -7.13
C ILE A 62 -7.55 0.94 -6.39
N ALA A 63 -6.84 0.30 -5.45
CA ALA A 63 -7.38 -0.82 -4.69
C ALA A 63 -8.65 -0.43 -3.90
N VAL A 64 -8.67 0.75 -3.27
CA VAL A 64 -9.83 1.29 -2.56
C VAL A 64 -11.02 1.51 -3.49
N LYS A 65 -10.78 2.06 -4.69
CA LYS A 65 -11.82 2.25 -5.71
C LYS A 65 -12.39 0.91 -6.19
N TYR A 66 -11.55 -0.10 -6.34
CA TYR A 66 -11.95 -1.43 -6.81
C TYR A 66 -12.63 -2.30 -5.74
N LEU A 67 -12.86 -1.80 -4.52
CA LEU A 67 -13.64 -2.53 -3.54
C LEU A 67 -15.11 -2.76 -3.97
N ASP A 68 -15.60 -2.02 -4.96
CA ASP A 68 -16.89 -2.26 -5.62
C ASP A 68 -16.85 -3.37 -6.69
N ASP A 69 -15.65 -3.77 -7.14
CA ASP A 69 -15.40 -4.84 -8.11
C ASP A 69 -14.15 -5.63 -7.69
N VAL A 70 -14.30 -6.41 -6.63
CA VAL A 70 -13.20 -7.22 -6.07
C VAL A 70 -12.75 -8.30 -7.06
N GLU A 71 -13.66 -8.86 -7.84
CA GLU A 71 -13.34 -9.89 -8.84
C GLU A 71 -12.39 -9.35 -9.90
N GLY A 72 -12.63 -8.12 -10.37
CA GLY A 72 -11.74 -7.42 -11.30
C GLY A 72 -10.36 -7.08 -10.70
N LEU A 73 -10.25 -6.97 -9.37
CA LEU A 73 -9.00 -6.65 -8.68
C LEU A 73 -8.08 -7.87 -8.50
N ILE A 74 -8.64 -9.09 -8.40
CA ILE A 74 -7.88 -10.32 -8.11
C ILE A 74 -6.71 -10.54 -9.08
N PRO A 75 -6.87 -10.46 -10.42
CA PRO A 75 -5.77 -10.70 -11.35
C PRO A 75 -4.63 -9.69 -11.19
N VAL A 76 -4.97 -8.43 -10.90
CA VAL A 76 -3.97 -7.37 -10.66
C VAL A 76 -3.17 -7.66 -9.40
N LEU A 77 -3.84 -8.08 -8.32
CA LEU A 77 -3.17 -8.46 -7.07
C LEU A 77 -2.29 -9.70 -7.24
N GLN A 78 -2.69 -10.66 -8.07
CA GLN A 78 -1.89 -11.84 -8.39
C GLN A 78 -0.60 -11.45 -9.13
N GLU A 79 -0.70 -10.65 -10.19
CA GLU A 79 0.47 -10.17 -10.94
C GLU A 79 1.43 -9.37 -10.03
N MET A 80 0.86 -8.48 -9.21
CA MET A 80 1.64 -7.73 -8.22
C MET A 80 2.31 -8.68 -7.23
N GLY A 81 1.59 -9.65 -6.66
CA GLY A 81 2.12 -10.62 -5.71
C GLY A 81 3.28 -11.42 -6.28
N GLU A 82 3.19 -11.83 -7.55
CA GLU A 82 4.29 -12.49 -8.25
C GLU A 82 5.55 -11.63 -8.34
N LYS A 83 5.40 -10.34 -8.68
CA LYS A 83 6.53 -9.40 -8.71
C LYS A 83 7.15 -9.22 -7.32
N HIS A 84 6.32 -9.07 -6.29
CA HIS A 84 6.80 -8.97 -4.91
C HIS A 84 7.62 -10.21 -4.52
N ALA A 85 7.13 -11.41 -4.83
CA ALA A 85 7.84 -12.64 -4.48
C ALA A 85 9.10 -12.87 -5.32
N LYS A 86 9.03 -12.69 -6.64
CA LYS A 86 10.09 -13.09 -7.59
C LYS A 86 11.13 -12.01 -7.82
N GLU A 87 10.72 -10.75 -7.93
CA GLU A 87 11.62 -9.64 -8.27
C GLU A 87 12.18 -8.95 -7.02
N PHE A 88 11.34 -8.75 -6.00
CA PHE A 88 11.72 -8.01 -4.80
C PHE A 88 12.09 -8.91 -3.61
N GLY A 89 11.91 -10.23 -3.73
CA GLY A 89 12.21 -11.18 -2.67
C GLY A 89 11.36 -10.97 -1.41
N CYS A 90 10.16 -10.39 -1.55
CA CYS A 90 9.25 -10.18 -0.44
C CYS A 90 8.83 -11.51 0.17
N LYS A 91 8.92 -11.59 1.50
CA LYS A 91 8.48 -12.73 2.29
C LYS A 91 7.28 -12.33 3.15
N ARG A 92 6.63 -13.33 3.74
CA ARG A 92 5.44 -13.12 4.57
C ARG A 92 5.72 -12.15 5.73
N GLU A 93 6.92 -12.25 6.31
CA GLU A 93 7.34 -11.45 7.46
C GLU A 93 7.35 -9.94 7.13
N HIS A 94 7.69 -9.57 5.89
CA HIS A 94 7.72 -8.17 5.46
C HIS A 94 6.34 -7.52 5.40
N TYR A 95 5.26 -8.30 5.22
CA TYR A 95 3.90 -7.76 5.22
C TYR A 95 3.45 -7.30 6.61
N THR A 96 4.01 -7.87 7.68
CA THR A 96 3.72 -7.43 9.06
C THR A 96 4.25 -6.03 9.29
N ALA A 97 5.51 -5.76 8.90
CA ALA A 97 6.12 -4.43 8.98
C ALA A 97 5.33 -3.37 8.22
N VAL A 98 4.82 -3.71 7.02
CA VAL A 98 3.95 -2.82 6.24
C VAL A 98 2.63 -2.56 6.97
N GLY A 99 2.02 -3.58 7.58
CA GLY A 99 0.76 -3.45 8.31
C GLY A 99 0.89 -2.63 9.59
N ASP A 100 2.01 -2.73 10.30
CA ASP A 100 2.27 -1.96 11.52
C ASP A 100 2.48 -0.47 11.25
N ALA A 101 3.00 -0.13 10.05
CA ALA A 101 3.30 1.25 9.67
C ALA A 101 2.16 2.00 8.95
N LEU A 102 1.07 1.33 8.56
CA LEU A 102 -0.02 1.84 7.70
C LEU A 102 -1.28 2.24 8.49
#